data_AF-A0A4Y8YVA8-F1
#
_entry.id   AF-A0A4Y8YVA8-F1
#
_cell.length_a   1.000
_cell.length_b   1.000
_cell.length_c   1.000
_cell.angle_alpha   90.00
_cell.angle_beta   90.00
_cell.angle_gamma   90.00
#
_symmetry.space_group_name_H-M   'P 1'
#
loop_
_entity.id
_entity.type
_entity.pdbx_description
1 polymer ?
#
loop_
_entity_poly.entity_id
_entity_poly.type
_entity_poly.pdbx_seq_one_letter_code
_entity_poly.pdbx_strand_id
1 'polypeptide(L)'
;MADAPVKTYWNGQETPAVRGTAVVADSGRFPRYWAREENLVGERIEVVLVDYAGDISYLDNRTGFGWYKVTEGHGSPAVGHKNLSIKPGSFRQHRPHPVVV
;
A
#
# COMPACT_ATOMS: atom_id res chain seq x y z
N MET A 1 -4.23 12.32 24.16
CA MET A 1 -2.88 12.41 23.59
C MET A 1 -3.00 12.01 22.13
N ALA A 2 -2.65 12.88 21.19
CA ALA A 2 -2.60 12.47 19.79
C ALA A 2 -1.49 11.42 19.66
N ASP A 3 -1.79 10.25 19.09
CA ASP A 3 -0.76 9.25 18.80
C ASP A 3 0.31 9.88 17.91
N ALA A 4 1.57 9.62 18.24
CA ALA A 4 2.69 10.04 17.40
C ALA A 4 2.54 9.44 16.00
N PRO A 5 2.97 10.15 14.93
CA PRO A 5 2.94 9.59 13.59
C PRO A 5 3.73 8.28 13.55
N VAL A 6 3.10 7.22 13.05
CA VAL A 6 3.73 5.91 12.90
C VAL A 6 4.83 6.01 11.83
N LYS A 7 6.06 5.67 12.20
CA LYS A 7 7.19 5.61 11.26
C LYS A 7 7.01 4.46 10.28
N THR A 8 7.37 4.71 9.04
CA THR A 8 7.29 3.72 7.96
C THR A 8 8.60 3.64 7.20
N TYR A 9 8.83 2.50 6.53
CA TYR A 9 10.11 2.14 5.94
C TYR A 9 9.95 1.43 4.59
N TRP A 10 10.96 1.61 3.74
CA TRP A 10 11.15 0.85 2.51
C TRP A 10 12.63 0.55 2.33
N ASN A 11 13.00 -0.71 2.07
CA ASN A 11 14.40 -1.16 2.01
C ASN A 11 15.25 -0.76 3.24
N GLY A 12 14.64 -0.75 4.44
CA GLY A 12 15.32 -0.36 5.69
C GLY A 12 15.48 1.14 5.89
N GLN A 13 15.04 1.98 4.95
CA GLN A 13 15.11 3.44 5.04
C GLN A 13 13.76 4.03 5.44
N GLU A 14 13.76 5.05 6.31
CA GLU A 14 12.52 5.77 6.67
C GLU A 14 11.91 6.38 5.40
N THR A 15 10.66 6.03 5.12
CA THR A 15 10.00 6.29 3.84
C THR A 15 8.52 6.57 4.09
N PRO A 16 7.92 7.64 3.53
CA PRO A 16 6.49 7.90 3.67
C PRO A 16 5.63 6.76 3.12
N ALA A 17 4.73 6.25 3.95
CA ALA A 17 3.70 5.30 3.51
C ALA A 17 2.34 5.63 4.14
N VAL A 18 1.28 5.40 3.37
CA VAL A 18 -0.09 5.81 3.72
C VAL A 18 -1.06 4.69 3.43
N ARG A 19 -1.95 4.40 4.38
CA ARG A 19 -3.07 3.47 4.18
C ARG A 19 -4.22 4.16 3.45
N GLY A 20 -4.90 3.42 2.59
CA GLY A 20 -6.08 3.89 1.89
C GLY A 20 -6.81 2.78 1.16
N THR A 21 -7.71 3.16 0.26
CA THR A 21 -8.34 2.23 -0.68
C THR A 21 -8.08 2.66 -2.12
N ALA A 22 -8.00 1.71 -3.04
CA ALA A 22 -7.89 1.99 -4.47
C ALA A 22 -8.66 0.95 -5.29
N VAL A 23 -9.04 1.31 -6.52
CA VAL A 23 -9.59 0.35 -7.47
C VAL A 23 -8.43 -0.35 -8.17
N VAL A 24 -8.39 -1.67 -8.12
CA VAL A 24 -7.35 -2.45 -8.79
C VAL A 24 -7.50 -2.29 -10.30
N ALA A 25 -6.42 -1.90 -10.97
CA ALA A 25 -6.33 -1.95 -12.43
C ALA A 25 -5.70 -3.26 -12.86
N ASP A 26 -6.03 -3.73 -14.06
CA ASP A 26 -5.23 -4.78 -14.67
C ASP A 26 -3.83 -4.25 -15.01
N SER A 27 -2.85 -5.14 -15.06
CA SER A 27 -1.50 -4.84 -15.47
C SER A 27 -1.12 -5.71 -16.66
N GLY A 28 -1.10 -5.11 -17.85
CA GLY A 28 -0.60 -5.75 -19.07
C GLY A 28 0.90 -6.09 -19.01
N ARG A 29 1.65 -5.48 -18.09
CA ARG A 29 3.10 -5.71 -17.92
C ARG A 29 3.43 -7.11 -17.37
N PHE A 30 2.49 -7.75 -16.69
CA PHE A 30 2.70 -9.06 -16.06
C PHE A 30 1.64 -10.05 -16.57
N PRO A 31 2.02 -10.98 -17.47
CA PRO A 31 1.07 -11.96 -18.02
C PRO A 31 0.34 -12.77 -16.95
N ARG A 32 1.02 -13.09 -15.84
CA ARG A 32 0.48 -13.76 -14.65
C ARG A 32 0.30 -12.80 -13.49
N TYR A 33 -0.41 -11.70 -13.74
CA TYR A 33 -0.68 -10.74 -12.69
C TYR A 33 -1.63 -11.37 -11.66
N TRP A 34 -1.12 -11.62 -10.46
CA TRP A 34 -1.84 -12.34 -9.40
C TRP A 34 -3.23 -11.77 -9.09
N ALA A 35 -3.43 -10.45 -9.19
CA ALA A 35 -4.72 -9.83 -8.90
C ALA A 35 -5.78 -10.18 -9.94
N ARG A 36 -5.38 -10.56 -11.17
CA ARG A 36 -6.27 -11.14 -12.18
C ARG A 36 -6.70 -12.54 -11.78
N GLU A 37 -5.76 -13.36 -11.31
CA GLU A 37 -6.03 -14.74 -10.86
C GLU A 37 -6.95 -14.77 -9.63
N GLU A 38 -6.87 -13.76 -8.76
CA GLU A 38 -7.76 -13.58 -7.60
C GLU A 38 -9.07 -12.84 -7.93
N ASN A 39 -9.37 -12.52 -9.19
CA ASN A 39 -10.55 -11.77 -9.63
C ASN A 39 -10.75 -10.42 -8.93
N LEU A 40 -9.67 -9.67 -8.70
CA LEU A 40 -9.72 -8.36 -8.02
C LEU A 40 -9.73 -7.17 -8.99
N VAL A 41 -9.44 -7.37 -10.27
CA VAL A 41 -9.42 -6.29 -11.25
C VAL A 41 -10.79 -5.61 -11.31
N GLY A 42 -10.82 -4.28 -11.08
CA GLY A 42 -12.05 -3.49 -10.99
C GLY A 42 -12.60 -3.33 -9.57
N GLU A 43 -12.13 -4.13 -8.60
CA GLU A 43 -12.56 -4.06 -7.21
C GLU A 43 -11.84 -2.96 -6.44
N ARG A 44 -12.55 -2.35 -5.48
CA ARG A 44 -11.97 -1.42 -4.52
C ARG A 44 -11.50 -2.18 -3.28
N ILE A 45 -10.20 -2.12 -3.00
CA ILE A 45 -9.60 -2.86 -1.88
C ILE A 45 -8.72 -1.96 -1.00
N GLU A 46 -8.38 -2.46 0.18
CA GLU A 46 -7.39 -1.86 1.10
C GLU A 46 -5.99 -1.93 0.52
N VAL A 47 -5.27 -0.81 0.54
CA VAL A 47 -3.92 -0.67 -0.01
C VAL A 47 -3.02 0.19 0.88
N VAL A 48 -1.71 0.01 0.72
CA VAL A 48 -0.69 0.96 1.20
C VAL A 48 -0.02 1.61 0.00
N LEU A 49 -0.01 2.95 -0.04
CA LEU A 49 0.83 3.73 -0.94
C LEU A 49 2.19 3.93 -0.27
N VAL A 50 3.27 3.67 -1.00
CA VAL A 50 4.66 3.93 -0.59
C VAL A 50 5.26 4.90 -1.62
N ASP A 51 5.84 6.00 -1.16
CA ASP A 51 6.57 6.97 -1.98
C ASP A 51 8.06 6.85 -1.67
N TYR A 52 8.83 6.28 -2.59
CA TYR A 52 10.25 5.99 -2.41
C TYR A 52 11.05 6.38 -3.65
N ALA A 53 12.08 7.21 -3.46
CA ALA A 53 12.98 7.67 -4.52
C ALA A 53 12.27 8.29 -5.74
N GLY A 54 11.09 8.90 -5.54
CA GLY A 54 10.28 9.51 -6.60
C GLY A 54 9.34 8.53 -7.32
N ASP A 55 9.35 7.25 -6.93
CA ASP A 55 8.46 6.22 -7.46
C ASP A 55 7.35 5.87 -6.44
N ILE A 56 6.14 5.70 -6.96
CA ILE A 56 4.99 5.26 -6.17
C ILE A 56 4.78 3.76 -6.34
N SER A 57 4.74 3.05 -5.20
CA SER A 57 4.33 1.65 -5.13
C SER A 57 3.03 1.49 -4.36
N TYR A 58 2.15 0.60 -4.81
CA TYR A 58 0.93 0.21 -4.10
C TYR A 58 1.03 -1.23 -3.65
N LEU A 59 0.78 -1.48 -2.36
CA LEU A 59 0.82 -2.81 -1.76
C LEU A 59 -0.60 -3.25 -1.41
N ASP A 60 -0.91 -4.53 -1.63
CA ASP A 60 -2.12 -5.15 -1.09
C ASP A 60 -2.12 -5.07 0.44
N ASN A 61 -3.22 -4.60 1.01
CA ASN A 61 -3.38 -4.47 2.45
C ASN A 61 -4.69 -5.08 2.97
N ARG A 62 -5.39 -5.90 2.17
CA ARG A 62 -6.65 -6.56 2.58
C ARG A 62 -6.52 -7.37 3.88
N THR A 63 -5.35 -7.92 4.15
CA THR A 63 -5.04 -8.70 5.36
C THR A 63 -4.10 -7.96 6.33
N GLY A 64 -3.83 -6.67 6.11
CA GLY A 64 -2.93 -5.87 6.94
C GLY A 64 -1.42 -6.07 6.67
N PHE A 65 -1.05 -7.02 5.80
CA PHE A 65 0.36 -7.37 5.60
C PHE A 65 1.17 -6.29 4.87
N GLY A 66 0.54 -5.50 3.99
CA GLY A 66 1.19 -4.34 3.36
C GLY A 66 1.63 -3.30 4.39
N TRP A 67 0.78 -3.03 5.39
CA TRP A 67 1.11 -2.13 6.48
C TRP A 67 2.18 -2.71 7.42
N TYR A 68 2.07 -4.00 7.75
CA TYR A 68 3.09 -4.71 8.52
C TYR A 68 4.47 -4.59 7.85
N LYS A 69 4.58 -4.81 6.53
CA LYS A 69 5.84 -4.70 5.80
C LYS A 69 6.52 -3.36 6.02
N VAL A 70 5.77 -2.27 5.88
CA VAL A 70 6.35 -0.91 5.96
C VAL A 70 6.53 -0.42 7.40
N THR A 71 6.05 -1.14 8.41
CA THR A 71 6.21 -0.76 9.83
C THR A 71 7.12 -1.77 10.53
N GLU A 72 6.56 -2.83 11.11
CA GLU A 72 7.26 -3.88 11.84
C GLU A 72 8.27 -4.65 10.97
N GLY A 73 7.94 -4.81 9.69
CA GLY A 73 8.84 -5.41 8.70
C GLY A 73 9.98 -4.50 8.26
N HIS A 74 10.00 -3.25 8.70
CA HIS A 74 11.02 -2.22 8.40
C HIS A 74 11.32 -2.08 6.89
N GLY A 75 10.33 -2.34 6.03
CA GLY A 75 10.48 -2.29 4.59
C GLY A 75 11.42 -3.34 4.02
N SER A 76 11.80 -4.36 4.81
CA SER A 76 12.81 -5.35 4.44
C SER A 76 12.43 -6.11 3.15
N PRO A 77 13.38 -6.33 2.22
CA PRO A 77 13.16 -7.19 1.06
C PRO A 77 12.81 -8.64 1.42
N ALA A 78 13.22 -9.11 2.61
CA ALA A 78 12.91 -10.45 3.09
C ALA A 78 11.44 -10.60 3.54
N VAL A 79 10.74 -9.50 3.81
CA VAL A 79 9.31 -9.51 4.12
C VAL A 79 8.55 -9.40 2.81
N GLY A 80 7.88 -10.49 2.43
CA GLY A 80 7.11 -10.56 1.20
C GLY A 80 6.00 -9.51 1.13
N HIS A 81 5.54 -9.20 -0.08
CA HIS A 81 4.36 -8.37 -0.31
C HIS A 81 3.82 -8.62 -1.73
N LYS A 82 2.60 -8.16 -1.96
CA LYS A 82 1.98 -8.16 -3.27
C LYS A 82 1.85 -6.73 -3.78
N ASN A 83 2.61 -6.40 -4.83
CA ASN A 83 2.46 -5.13 -5.53
C ASN A 83 1.17 -5.12 -6.35
N LEU A 84 0.55 -3.94 -6.46
CA LEU A 84 -0.68 -3.70 -7.19
C LEU A 84 -0.51 -2.60 -8.24
N SER A 85 -1.24 -2.75 -9.34
CA SER A 85 -1.58 -1.63 -10.22
C SER A 85 -2.96 -1.12 -9.83
N ILE A 86 -3.13 0.19 -9.81
CA ILE A 86 -4.41 0.81 -9.48
C ILE A 86 -4.93 1.62 -10.66
N LYS A 87 -6.25 1.80 -10.73
CA LYS A 87 -6.87 2.72 -11.69
C LYS A 87 -6.38 4.14 -11.37
N PRO A 88 -5.87 4.91 -12.35
CA PRO A 88 -5.43 6.28 -12.12
C PRO A 88 -6.51 7.13 -11.41
N GLY A 89 -6.10 7.91 -10.42
CA GLY A 89 -6.99 8.75 -9.62
C GLY A 89 -7.95 8.01 -8.67
N SER A 90 -7.84 6.67 -8.53
CA SER A 90 -8.75 5.90 -7.69
C SER A 90 -8.33 5.77 -6.22
N PHE A 91 -7.09 6.12 -5.89
CA PHE A 91 -6.56 6.08 -4.53
C PHE A 91 -7.29 7.09 -3.64
N ARG A 92 -7.72 6.61 -2.48
CA ARG A 92 -8.38 7.39 -1.43
C ARG A 92 -7.66 7.09 -0.13
N GLN A 93 -6.84 8.03 0.32
CA GLN A 93 -6.20 7.96 1.63
C GLN A 93 -7.27 7.83 2.71
N HIS A 94 -7.06 6.92 3.66
CA HIS A 94 -7.86 6.90 4.88
C HIS A 94 -7.64 8.23 5.59
N ARG A 95 -8.71 8.89 6.03
CA ARG A 95 -8.55 10.12 6.82
C ARG A 95 -7.59 9.80 7.97
N PRO A 96 -6.60 10.68 8.26
CA PRO A 96 -5.99 10.62 9.58
C PRO A 96 -7.15 10.68 10.58
N HIS A 97 -7.17 9.79 11.57
CA HIS A 97 -8.20 9.87 12.60
C HIS A 97 -8.27 11.32 13.09
N PRO A 98 -9.45 11.97 13.08
CA PRO A 98 -9.57 13.34 13.53
C PRO A 98 -9.17 13.38 14.99
N VAL A 99 -8.06 14.06 15.29
CA VAL A 99 -7.71 14.44 16.65
C VAL A 99 -8.75 15.49 17.06
N VAL A 100 -9.65 15.13 17.97
CA VAL A 100 -10.55 16.09 18.61
C VAL A 100 -9.66 17.01 19.44
N VAL A 101 -9.70 18.30 19.11
CA VAL A 101 -9.04 19.41 19.83
C VAL A 101 -9.68 19.64 21.19
#